data_AF-Q03G42-F1
#
_entry.id   AF-Q03G42-F1
#
_cell.length_a   1.000
_cell.length_b   1.000
_cell.length_c   1.000
_cell.angle_alpha   90.00
_cell.angle_beta   90.00
_cell.angle_gamma   90.00
#
_symmetry.space_group_name_H-M   'P 1'
#
loop_
_entity.id
_entity.type
_entity.pdbx_description
1 polymer ?
#
loop_
_entity_poly.entity_id
_entity_poly.type
_entity_poly.pdbx_seq_one_letter_code
_entity_poly.pdbx_strand_id
1 'polypeptide(L)' 'MFYLWYFSIVVWMIPSLLIGYGTHSFMIGMCFFMTVAIWQTWMSVIVYLIKEGD' A
#
# COMPACT_ATOMS: atom_id res chain seq x y z
N MET A 1 -9.80 -11.68 1.72
CA MET A 1 -8.56 -10.96 1.36
C MET A 1 -8.82 -9.50 0.97
N PHE A 2 -9.87 -9.20 0.20
CA PHE A 2 -10.19 -7.84 -0.25
C PHE A 2 -10.35 -6.79 0.89
N TYR A 3 -11.01 -7.16 2.00
CA TYR A 3 -11.24 -6.27 3.13
C TYR A 3 -9.94 -5.85 3.86
N LEU A 4 -8.97 -6.77 3.99
CA LEU A 4 -7.67 -6.49 4.58
C LEU A 4 -6.82 -5.59 3.68
N TRP A 5 -6.90 -5.80 2.36
CA TRP A 5 -6.21 -4.96 1.37
C TRP A 5 -6.74 -3.52 1.39
N TYR A 6 -8.07 -3.34 1.40
CA TYR A 6 -8.70 -2.03 1.49
C TYR A 6 -8.35 -1.30 2.80
N PHE A 7 -8.40 -2.00 3.94
CA PHE A 7 -8.06 -1.40 5.23
C PHE A 7 -6.59 -0.97 5.29
N SER A 8 -5.69 -1.74 4.70
CA SER A 8 -4.26 -1.41 4.71
C SER A 8 -3.93 -0.23 3.81
N ILE A 9 -4.52 -0.12 2.62
CA ILE A 9 -4.34 1.03 1.72
C ILE A 9 -4.82 2.34 2.35
N VAL A 10 -5.96 2.33 3.04
CA VAL A 10 -6.49 3.53 3.71
C VAL A 10 -5.54 3.98 4.82
N VAL A 11 -4.93 3.05 5.56
CA VAL A 11 -3.93 3.36 6.59
C VAL A 11 -2.71 4.05 6.00
N TRP A 12 -2.28 3.68 4.79
CA TRP A 12 -1.10 4.29 4.14
C TRP A 12 -1.35 5.66 3.54
N MET A 13 -2.61 6.07 3.37
CA MET A 13 -2.95 7.39 2.82
C MET A 13 -2.43 8.53 3.72
N ILE A 14 -2.58 8.42 5.04
CA ILE A 14 -2.15 9.46 6.00
C ILE A 14 -0.62 9.60 6.03
N PRO A 15 0.19 8.53 6.20
CA PRO A 15 1.65 8.61 6.10
C PRO A 15 2.13 9.19 4.77
N SER A 16 1.54 8.79 3.65
CA SER A 16 1.92 9.30 2.33
C SER A 16 1.64 10.79 2.18
N LEU A 17 0.51 11.28 2.70
CA LEU A 17 0.22 12.71 2.76
C LEU A 17 1.19 13.46 3.66
N LEU A 18 1.57 12.90 4.82
CA LEU A 18 2.55 13.49 5.73
C LEU A 18 3.95 13.58 5.09
N ILE A 19 4.37 12.55 4.37
CA ILE A 19 5.63 12.55 3.63
C ILE A 19 5.59 13.61 2.52
N GLY A 20 4.50 13.68 1.76
CA GLY A 20 4.33 14.70 0.72
C GLY A 20 4.33 16.12 1.30
N TYR A 21 3.71 16.33 2.45
CA TYR A 21 3.73 17.60 3.16
C TYR A 21 5.14 17.96 3.66
N GLY A 22 5.82 17.04 4.33
CA GLY A 22 7.17 17.27 4.87
C GLY A 22 8.23 17.47 3.78
N THR A 23 8.03 16.91 2.59
CA THR A 23 8.89 17.12 1.43
C THR A 23 8.46 18.30 0.56
N HIS A 24 7.42 19.03 0.96
CA HIS A 24 6.79 20.11 0.17
C HIS A 24 6.46 19.69 -1.27
N SER A 25 6.18 18.40 -1.49
CA SER A 25 5.95 17.81 -2.79
C SER A 25 4.88 16.73 -2.71
N PHE A 26 3.69 17.08 -3.18
CA PHE A 26 2.58 16.13 -3.28
C PHE A 26 2.95 14.90 -4.13
N MET A 27 3.74 15.10 -5.18
CA MET A 27 4.19 14.03 -6.07
C MET A 27 5.00 12.96 -5.33
N ILE A 28 5.88 13.36 -4.39
CA ILE A 28 6.66 12.42 -3.59
C ILE A 28 5.73 11.59 -2.70
N GLY A 29 4.77 12.22 -2.01
CA GLY A 29 3.78 11.52 -1.20
C GLY A 29 2.98 10.48 -2.01
N MET A 30 2.55 10.85 -3.22
CA MET A 30 1.83 9.95 -4.13
C MET A 30 2.69 8.79 -4.63
N CYS A 31 3.96 9.01 -4.95
CA CYS A 31 4.88 7.93 -5.32
C CYS A 31 5.05 6.91 -4.20
N PHE A 32 5.18 7.38 -2.94
CA PHE A 32 5.22 6.50 -1.78
C PHE A 32 3.93 5.70 -1.63
N PHE A 33 2.78 6.37 -1.74
CA PHE A 33 1.47 5.71 -1.66
C PHE A 33 1.32 4.59 -2.69
N MET A 34 1.64 4.89 -3.95
CA MET A 34 1.51 3.94 -5.05
C MET A 34 2.47 2.76 -4.91
N THR A 35 3.70 3.00 -4.44
CA THR A 35 4.69 1.94 -4.18
C THR A 35 4.17 0.95 -3.14
N VAL A 36 3.61 1.45 -2.04
CA VAL A 36 3.07 0.60 -0.98
C VAL A 36 1.84 -0.17 -1.46
N ALA A 37 0.93 0.46 -2.22
CA ALA A 37 -0.24 -0.20 -2.78
C ALA A 37 0.14 -1.38 -3.71
N ILE A 38 1.14 -1.18 -4.59
CA ILE A 38 1.66 -2.24 -5.46
C ILE A 38 2.27 -3.36 -4.61
N TRP A 39 3.13 -3.02 -3.65
CA TRP A 39 3.77 -3.99 -2.77
C TRP A 39 2.75 -4.87 -2.02
N GLN A 40 1.73 -4.25 -1.44
CA GLN A 40 0.68 -4.99 -0.72
C GLN A 40 -0.13 -5.91 -1.62
N THR A 41 -0.38 -5.48 -2.85
CA THR A 41 -1.06 -6.31 -3.86
C THR A 41 -0.25 -7.57 -4.15
N TRP A 42 1.05 -7.44 -4.40
CA TRP A 42 1.92 -8.58 -4.63
C TRP A 42 2.01 -9.51 -3.41
N MET A 43 2.17 -8.96 -2.20
CA MET A 43 2.18 -9.76 -0.98
C MET A 43 0.87 -10.53 -0.77
N SER A 44 -0.28 -9.92 -1.11
CA SER A 44 -1.57 -10.60 -1.03
C SER A 44 -1.69 -11.77 -1.99
N VAL A 45 -1.15 -11.63 -3.21
CA VAL A 45 -1.09 -12.70 -4.23
C VAL A 45 -0.17 -13.83 -3.76
N ILE A 46 1.01 -13.51 -3.25
CA ILE A 46 1.96 -14.52 -2.72
C ILE A 46 1.30 -15.31 -1.58
N VAL A 47 0.67 -14.62 -0.62
CA VAL A 47 -0.02 -15.28 0.51
C VAL A 47 -1.18 -16.15 0.03
N TYR A 48 -1.90 -15.72 -1.00
CA TYR A 48 -2.96 -16.52 -1.61
C TYR A 48 -2.41 -17.80 -2.26
N LEU A 49 -1.35 -17.69 -3.07
CA LEU A 49 -0.71 -18.83 -3.71
C LEU A 49 -0.13 -19.83 -2.69
N ILE A 50 0.44 -19.35 -1.58
CA ILE A 50 0.92 -20.23 -0.50
C ILE A 50 -0.26 -20.98 0.15
N LYS A 51 -1.41 -20.33 0.36
CA LYS A 51 -2.58 -20.95 1.01
C LYS A 51 -3.34 -21.93 0.13
N GLU A 52 -3.31 -21.78 -1.19
CA GLU A 52 -3.92 -22.74 -2.13
C GLU A 52 -2.96 -23.85 -2.57
N GLY A 53 -1.66 -23.68 -2.32
CA GLY A 53 -0.63 -24.68 -2.62
C GLY A 53 -0.45 -25.76 -1.55
N ASP A 54 -0.99 -25.56 -0.35
CA ASP A 54 -1.14 -26.55 0.74
C ASP A 54 -2.46 -27.34 0.59
#